data_AF-A0A1M4XPU9-F1
#
_entry.id   AF-A0A1M4XPU9-F1
#
_cell.length_a   1.000
_cell.length_b   1.000
_cell.length_c   1.000
_cell.angle_alpha   90.00
_cell.angle_beta   90.00
_cell.angle_gamma   90.00
#
_symmetry.space_group_name_H-M   'P 1'
#
loop_
_entity.id
_entity.type
_entity.pdbx_description
1 polymer ?
#
loop_
_entity_poly.entity_id
_entity_poly.type
_entity_poly.pdbx_seq_one_letter_code
_entity_poly.pdbx_strand_id
1 'polypeptide(L)'
;MEVCYFCRVRRPTWVVDFETRRVLVTVDMCEECYKSYQDQEATVYCLYRSRRFWLKMLLVHCLIWAGSRFALLGRLMARTGFVRRYLDIKPKSPAWFALRLSDVLRVR
;
A
#
# COMPACT_ATOMS: atom_id res chain seq x y z
N MET A 1 -4.16 -2.52 24.06
CA MET A 1 -4.76 -1.94 22.83
C MET A 1 -3.64 -1.65 21.86
N GLU A 2 -3.66 -2.30 20.70
CA GLU A 2 -2.62 -2.16 19.69
C GLU A 2 -3.04 -1.14 18.61
N VAL A 3 -2.13 -0.85 17.70
CA VAL A 3 -2.35 0.09 16.61
C VAL A 3 -2.54 -0.72 15.33
N CYS A 4 -3.70 -0.57 14.69
CA CYS A 4 -3.94 -1.24 13.41
C CYS A 4 -2.88 -0.81 12.38
N TYR A 5 -2.23 -1.79 11.75
CA TYR A 5 -1.16 -1.57 10.79
C TYR A 5 -1.60 -0.68 9.61
N PHE A 6 -2.81 -0.91 9.12
CA PHE A 6 -3.36 -0.24 7.94
C PHE A 6 -3.77 1.21 8.24
N CYS A 7 -4.69 1.41 9.19
CA CYS A 7 -5.26 2.74 9.46
C CYS A 7 -4.52 3.55 10.52
N ARG A 8 -3.54 2.96 11.23
CA ARG A 8 -2.77 3.58 12.31
C ARG A 8 -3.62 4.12 13.48
N VAL A 9 -4.84 3.63 13.61
CA VAL A 9 -5.75 3.97 14.72
C VAL A 9 -5.59 2.95 15.83
N ARG A 10 -5.57 3.42 17.08
CA ARG A 10 -5.48 2.58 18.28
C ARG A 10 -6.87 2.02 18.61
N ARG A 11 -7.04 0.71 18.46
CA ARG A 11 -8.32 0.00 18.66
C ARG A 11 -8.09 -1.50 18.83
N PRO A 12 -9.09 -2.29 19.23
CA PRO A 12 -8.96 -3.75 19.23
C PRO A 12 -8.56 -4.25 17.84
N THR A 13 -7.50 -5.03 17.80
CA THR A 13 -6.91 -5.65 16.61
C THR A 13 -6.83 -7.15 16.84
N TRP A 14 -6.75 -7.87 15.74
CA TRP A 14 -6.36 -9.27 15.72
C TRP A 14 -5.27 -9.46 14.68
N VAL A 15 -4.53 -10.53 14.88
CA VAL A 15 -3.49 -10.96 13.99
C VAL A 15 -4.14 -11.54 12.72
N VAL A 16 -3.76 -11.01 11.57
CA VAL A 16 -4.20 -11.51 10.26
C VAL A 16 -2.98 -11.92 9.45
N ASP A 17 -3.02 -13.15 8.96
CA ASP A 17 -2.01 -13.69 8.06
C ASP A 17 -2.43 -13.46 6.61
N PHE A 18 -1.56 -12.80 5.86
CA PHE A 18 -1.68 -12.59 4.43
C PHE A 18 -0.70 -13.51 3.73
N GLU A 19 -1.25 -14.53 3.07
CA GLU A 19 -0.43 -15.41 2.25
C GLU A 19 -0.14 -14.72 0.91
N THR A 20 1.14 -14.49 0.64
CA THR A 20 1.60 -14.13 -0.69
C THR A 20 2.37 -15.30 -1.29
N ARG A 21 2.55 -15.29 -2.61
CA ARG A 21 3.22 -16.38 -3.36
C ARG A 21 4.59 -16.85 -2.83
N ARG A 22 5.23 -16.09 -1.94
CA ARG A 22 6.57 -16.37 -1.43
C ARG A 22 6.71 -16.19 0.09
N VAL A 23 5.79 -15.49 0.73
CA VAL A 23 5.93 -15.07 2.14
C VAL A 23 4.57 -15.00 2.80
N LEU A 24 4.47 -15.57 3.99
CA LEU A 24 3.35 -15.36 4.91
C LEU A 24 3.62 -14.09 5.72
N VAL A 25 2.70 -13.13 5.64
CA VAL A 25 2.84 -11.81 6.26
C VAL A 25 1.79 -11.65 7.35
N THR A 26 2.27 -11.54 8.57
CA THR A 26 1.42 -11.39 9.75
C THR A 26 1.33 -9.92 10.14
N VAL A 27 0.12 -9.35 10.23
CA VAL A 27 -0.10 -7.95 10.66
C VAL A 27 -1.29 -7.80 11.59
N ASP A 28 -1.20 -6.85 12.52
CA ASP A 28 -2.30 -6.48 13.40
C ASP A 28 -3.31 -5.61 12.66
N MET A 29 -4.55 -6.09 12.55
CA MET A 29 -5.61 -5.39 11.84
C MET A 29 -6.89 -5.32 12.66
N CYS A 30 -7.59 -4.19 12.55
CA CYS A 30 -8.88 -3.98 13.20
C CYS A 30 -10.05 -4.46 12.33
N GLU A 31 -11.22 -4.62 12.95
CA GLU A 31 -12.45 -5.09 12.29
C GLU A 31 -12.86 -4.33 11.05
N GLU A 32 -12.91 -3.01 11.13
CA GLU A 32 -13.32 -2.22 9.97
C GLU A 32 -12.39 -2.40 8.77
N CYS A 33 -11.08 -2.47 9.01
CA CYS A 33 -10.11 -2.65 7.94
C CYS A 33 -10.18 -4.07 7.39
N TYR A 34 -10.41 -5.06 8.24
CA TYR A 34 -10.58 -6.45 7.82
C TYR A 34 -11.82 -6.62 6.93
N LYS A 35 -12.98 -6.10 7.34
CA LYS A 35 -14.21 -6.15 6.54
C LYS A 35 -14.02 -5.47 5.18
N SER A 36 -13.50 -4.23 5.18
CA SER A 36 -13.24 -3.51 3.93
C SER A 36 -12.19 -4.19 3.04
N TYR A 37 -11.23 -4.90 3.63
CA TYR A 37 -10.26 -5.69 2.88
C TYR A 37 -10.93 -6.92 2.24
N GLN A 38 -11.69 -7.70 3.01
CA GLN A 38 -12.38 -8.89 2.51
C GLN A 38 -13.29 -8.58 1.33
N ASP A 39 -14.05 -7.49 1.41
CA ASP A 39 -14.93 -7.04 0.32
C ASP A 39 -14.16 -6.75 -0.99
N GLN A 40 -12.86 -6.46 -0.88
CA GLN A 40 -12.01 -6.00 -1.99
C GLN A 40 -10.85 -6.95 -2.28
N GLU A 41 -10.79 -8.10 -1.60
CA GLU A 41 -9.62 -8.98 -1.52
C GLU A 41 -9.12 -9.39 -2.92
N ALA A 42 -10.02 -9.89 -3.77
CA ALA A 42 -9.68 -10.30 -5.13
C ALA A 42 -9.07 -9.17 -5.97
N THR A 43 -9.58 -7.94 -5.80
CA THR A 43 -9.09 -6.75 -6.51
C THR A 43 -7.71 -6.34 -5.98
N VAL A 44 -7.54 -6.37 -4.65
CA VAL A 44 -6.26 -6.08 -3.99
C VAL A 44 -5.19 -7.06 -4.46
N TYR A 45 -5.50 -8.36 -4.48
CA TYR A 45 -4.57 -9.39 -4.96
C TYR A 45 -4.22 -9.22 -6.45
N CYS A 46 -5.19 -8.86 -7.29
CA CYS A 46 -4.95 -8.58 -8.71
C CYS A 46 -4.00 -7.39 -8.90
N LEU A 47 -4.23 -6.29 -8.18
CA LEU A 47 -3.36 -5.11 -8.19
C LEU A 47 -1.97 -5.45 -7.66
N TYR A 48 -1.90 -6.15 -6.54
CA TYR A 48 -0.65 -6.60 -5.94
C TYR A 48 0.16 -7.49 -6.90
N ARG A 49 -0.49 -8.35 -7.69
CA ARG A 49 0.21 -9.22 -8.66
C ARG A 49 0.60 -8.49 -9.95
N SER A 50 0.08 -7.28 -10.17
CA SER A 50 0.35 -6.51 -11.38
C SER A 50 1.75 -5.89 -11.35
N ARG A 51 2.61 -6.34 -12.29
CA ARG A 51 3.96 -5.77 -12.47
C ARG A 51 3.92 -4.27 -12.77
N ARG A 52 2.88 -3.80 -13.47
CA ARG A 52 2.65 -2.36 -13.72
C ARG A 52 2.36 -1.59 -12.44
N PHE A 53 1.60 -2.17 -11.50
CA PHE A 53 1.32 -1.54 -10.22
C PHE A 53 2.59 -1.44 -9.37
N TRP A 54 3.39 -2.52 -9.29
CA TRP A 54 4.68 -2.51 -8.60
C TRP A 54 5.67 -1.48 -9.14
N LEU A 55 5.83 -1.40 -10.47
CA LEU A 55 6.71 -0.41 -11.10
C LEU A 55 6.27 1.02 -10.76
N LYS A 56 4.95 1.27 -10.81
CA LYS A 56 4.36 2.55 -10.43
C LYS A 56 4.61 2.87 -8.95
N MET A 57 4.48 1.88 -8.07
CA MET A 57 4.75 2.01 -6.64
C MET A 57 6.22 2.28 -6.33
N LEU A 58 7.13 1.56 -6.98
CA LEU A 58 8.57 1.77 -6.88
C LEU A 58 8.94 3.19 -7.32
N LEU A 59 8.35 3.68 -8.41
CA LEU A 59 8.54 5.06 -8.87
C LEU A 59 8.07 6.09 -7.84
N VAL A 60 6.87 5.94 -7.27
CA VAL A 60 6.38 6.84 -6.22
C VAL A 60 7.31 6.81 -5.00
N HIS A 61 7.72 5.61 -4.57
CA HIS A 61 8.60 5.47 -3.41
C HIS A 61 9.99 6.07 -3.68
N CYS A 62 10.57 5.85 -4.87
CA CYS A 62 11.81 6.51 -5.28
C CYS A 62 11.66 8.03 -5.30
N LEU A 63 10.51 8.57 -5.73
CA LEU A 63 10.27 10.01 -5.73
C LEU A 63 10.14 10.61 -4.33
N ILE A 64 9.49 9.90 -3.40
CA ILE A 64 9.33 10.35 -2.01
C ILE A 64 10.66 10.27 -1.26
N TRP A 65 11.44 9.20 -1.49
CA TRP A 65 12.64 8.90 -0.70
C TRP A 65 13.93 9.50 -1.27
N ALA A 66 14.05 9.64 -2.59
CA ALA A 66 15.31 10.04 -3.23
C ALA A 66 15.52 11.57 -3.35
N GLY A 67 14.56 12.40 -2.89
CA GLY A 67 14.73 13.86 -2.85
C GLY A 67 15.27 14.47 -4.16
N SER A 68 16.17 15.46 -4.02
CA SER A 68 16.71 16.31 -5.11
C SER A 68 17.42 15.57 -6.26
N ARG A 69 17.83 14.31 -6.07
CA ARG A 69 18.52 13.51 -7.10
C ARG A 69 17.63 13.13 -8.29
N PHE A 70 16.31 13.13 -8.11
CA PHE A 70 15.34 12.86 -9.17
C PHE A 70 14.41 14.05 -9.46
N ALA A 71 14.86 15.29 -9.24
CA ALA A 71 14.06 16.49 -9.46
C ALA A 71 13.49 16.61 -10.89
N LEU A 72 14.15 16.04 -11.90
CA LEU A 72 13.65 16.01 -13.29
C LEU A 72 12.47 15.03 -13.45
N LEU A 73 12.61 13.82 -12.92
CA LEU A 73 11.59 12.77 -12.94
C LEU A 73 10.38 13.14 -12.06
N GLY A 74 10.62 13.77 -10.91
CA GLY A 74 9.57 14.31 -10.05
C GLY A 74 8.76 15.41 -10.72
N ARG A 75 9.40 16.31 -11.49
CA ARG A 75 8.71 17.35 -12.27
C ARG A 75 7.88 16.77 -13.42
N LEU A 76 8.41 15.81 -14.17
CA LEU A 76 7.67 15.10 -15.23
C LEU A 76 6.44 14.36 -14.67
N MET A 77 6.62 13.65 -13.56
CA MET A 77 5.54 12.90 -12.91
C MET A 77 4.51 13.81 -12.24
N ALA A 78 4.93 14.92 -11.62
CA ALA A 78 4.01 15.95 -11.11
C ALA A 78 3.17 16.56 -12.23
N ARG A 79 3.77 16.79 -13.41
CA ARG A 79 3.06 17.26 -14.62
C ARG A 79 1.99 16.27 -15.09
N THR A 80 2.25 14.97 -14.98
CA THR A 80 1.25 13.93 -15.31
C THR A 80 0.17 13.73 -14.24
N GLY A 81 0.24 14.45 -13.11
CA GLY A 81 -0.66 14.27 -11.97
C GLY A 81 -0.51 12.91 -11.28
N PHE A 82 0.52 12.14 -11.62
CA PHE A 82 0.71 10.78 -11.17
C PHE A 82 0.93 10.71 -9.66
N VAL A 83 1.85 11.53 -9.13
CA VAL A 83 2.10 11.61 -7.67
C VAL A 83 0.83 12.02 -6.92
N ARG A 84 0.05 12.96 -7.47
CA ARG A 84 -1.21 13.43 -6.85
C ARG A 84 -2.28 12.34 -6.81
N ARG A 85 -2.47 11.57 -7.90
CA ARG A 85 -3.38 10.40 -7.93
C ARG A 85 -3.00 9.30 -6.94
N TYR A 86 -1.72 9.17 -6.60
CA TYR A 86 -1.24 8.20 -5.63
C TYR A 86 -1.28 8.72 -4.18
N LEU A 87 -1.08 10.02 -3.96
CA LEU A 87 -1.29 10.67 -2.66
C LEU A 87 -2.79 10.79 -2.32
N ASP A 88 -3.66 10.95 -3.33
CA ASP A 88 -5.12 10.97 -3.21
C ASP A 88 -5.75 9.56 -3.22
N ILE A 89 -4.96 8.50 -3.00
CA ILE A 89 -5.54 7.17 -2.85
C ILE A 89 -6.49 7.20 -1.66
N LYS A 90 -7.78 7.03 -1.95
CA LYS A 90 -8.82 7.01 -0.92
C LYS A 90 -8.48 5.95 0.13
N PRO A 91 -8.52 6.28 1.43
CA PRO A 91 -8.32 5.30 2.49
C PRO A 91 -9.33 4.16 2.34
N LYS A 92 -8.91 2.93 2.62
CA LYS A 92 -9.70 1.70 2.46
C LYS A 92 -10.15 1.38 1.01
N SER A 93 -9.47 1.93 0.00
CA SER A 93 -9.62 1.50 -1.39
C SER A 93 -8.70 0.30 -1.73
N PRO A 94 -8.94 -0.41 -2.84
CA PRO A 94 -8.12 -1.59 -3.17
C PRO A 94 -6.65 -1.23 -3.40
N ALA A 95 -6.40 -0.08 -4.02
CA ALA A 95 -5.05 0.45 -4.24
C ALA A 95 -4.36 0.81 -2.92
N TRP A 96 -5.12 1.29 -1.93
CA TRP A 96 -4.60 1.61 -0.60
C TRP A 96 -4.14 0.37 0.16
N PHE A 97 -4.95 -0.69 0.14
CA PHE A 97 -4.59 -1.97 0.75
C PHE A 97 -3.39 -2.61 0.05
N ALA A 98 -3.38 -2.62 -1.29
CA ALA A 98 -2.25 -3.16 -2.06
C ALA A 98 -0.94 -2.41 -1.78
N LEU A 99 -1.01 -1.09 -1.62
CA LEU A 99 0.12 -0.24 -1.26
C LEU A 99 0.66 -0.58 0.14
N ARG A 100 -0.23 -0.67 1.15
CA ARG A 100 0.16 -1.01 2.52
C ARG A 100 0.73 -2.41 2.65
N LEU A 101 0.18 -3.39 1.93
CA LEU A 101 0.73 -4.75 1.86
C LEU A 101 2.11 -4.78 1.21
N SER A 102 2.33 -3.96 0.18
CA SER A 102 3.65 -3.85 -0.46
C SER A 102 4.72 -3.27 0.46
N ASP A 103 4.36 -2.37 1.40
CA ASP A 103 5.28 -1.85 2.40
C ASP A 103 5.74 -2.95 3.38
N VAL A 104 4.84 -3.85 3.80
CA VAL A 104 5.19 -4.92 4.76
C VAL A 104 6.23 -5.87 4.18
N LEU A 105 6.09 -6.20 2.90
CA LEU A 105 6.95 -7.16 2.20
C LEU A 105 8.33 -6.61 1.85
N ARG A 106 8.56 -5.31 2.05
CA ARG A 106 9.84 -4.64 1.77
C ARG A 106 10.74 -4.53 3.00
N VAL A 107 10.20 -4.80 4.20
CA VAL A 107 10.91 -4.70 5.49
C VAL A 107 11.61 -6.02 5.88
N ARG A 108 11.67 -7.00 4.98
CA ARG A 108 12.49 -8.22 5.13
C ARG A 108 13.45 -8.39 3.97
#